data_AF-A0A7X8P9A2-F1
#
_entry.id   AF-A0A7X8P9A2-F1
#
_cell.length_a   1.000
_cell.length_b   1.000
_cell.length_c   1.000
_cell.angle_alpha   90.00
_cell.angle_beta   90.00
_cell.angle_gamma   90.00
#
_symmetry.space_group_name_H-M   'P 1'
#
loop_
_entity.id
_entity.type
_entity.pdbx_description
1 polymer ?
#
loop_
_entity_poly.entity_id
_entity_poly.type
_entity_poly.pdbx_seq_one_letter_code
_entity_poly.pdbx_strand_id
1 'polypeptide(L)'
;MAAVVPGHYAAPDRIADILQRLGKPAVAHYVQTKLPQGAKSRSGDLGEILATSYVSEFTGYSIGVFKLRWSDHREMAMRGDDILGIKLDPGVTVKFLKGEVKSRAALGKKTVDEARTALASSNGRPTPHALAFVADRLFETGETAVAEVIDQFQLKARIEINQLSHLMFMFTGNNPSNLLSANLNAYNGKIPQIAVGLRVSTHQAFIKEVFDKVIADGNKP
;
A
#
# COMPACT_ATOMS: atom_id res chain seq x y z
N MET A 1 5.14 7.77 12.85
CA MET A 1 5.58 7.19 11.57
C MET A 1 6.62 6.08 11.74
N ALA A 2 7.85 6.34 12.20
CA ALA A 2 8.91 5.32 12.25
C ALA A 2 8.52 3.99 12.95
N ALA A 3 7.72 4.04 14.02
CA ALA A 3 7.33 2.84 14.78
C ALA A 3 6.52 1.80 13.98
N VAL A 4 5.75 2.20 12.97
CA VAL A 4 4.93 1.26 12.19
C VAL A 4 5.70 0.64 11.03
N VAL A 5 6.75 1.31 10.55
CA VAL A 5 7.51 0.91 9.34
C VAL A 5 8.02 -0.54 9.41
N PRO A 6 8.66 -1.02 10.50
CA PRO A 6 9.11 -2.42 10.59
C PRO A 6 8.00 -3.44 10.36
N GLY A 7 6.79 -3.16 10.84
CA GLY A 7 5.63 -4.04 10.69
C GLY A 7 5.17 -4.23 9.24
N HIS A 8 5.55 -3.33 8.33
CA HIS A 8 5.30 -3.49 6.89
C HIS A 8 6.32 -4.40 6.21
N TYR A 9 7.49 -4.65 6.80
CA TYR A 9 8.52 -5.53 6.23
C TYR A 9 8.59 -6.90 6.92
N ALA A 10 8.14 -6.99 8.16
CA ALA A 10 8.11 -8.25 8.90
C ALA A 10 6.82 -8.40 9.70
N ALA A 11 6.29 -9.63 9.74
CA ALA A 11 5.11 -9.95 10.53
C ALA A 11 5.42 -9.80 12.04
N PRO A 12 4.50 -9.24 12.84
CA PRO A 12 4.69 -9.07 14.28
C PRO A 12 5.09 -10.35 15.01
N ASP A 13 4.44 -11.49 14.70
CA ASP A 13 4.75 -12.77 15.36
C ASP A 13 6.16 -13.26 15.02
N ARG A 14 6.63 -13.01 13.79
CA ARG A 14 8.00 -13.33 13.40
C ARG A 14 9.02 -12.44 14.11
N ILE A 15 8.69 -11.16 14.29
CA ILE A 15 9.51 -10.22 15.08
C ILE A 15 9.58 -10.69 16.54
N ALA A 16 8.43 -11.03 17.14
CA ALA A 16 8.33 -11.49 18.53
C ALA A 16 9.09 -12.80 18.77
N ASP A 17 8.95 -13.78 17.87
CA ASP A 17 9.67 -15.06 17.94
C ASP A 17 11.20 -14.87 17.89
N ILE A 18 11.71 -14.07 16.94
CA ILE A 18 13.15 -13.77 16.87
C ILE A 18 13.60 -13.00 18.12
N LEU A 19 12.78 -12.06 18.61
CA LEU A 19 13.10 -11.28 19.82
C LEU A 19 13.27 -12.19 21.04
N GLN A 20 12.32 -13.12 21.23
CA GLN A 20 12.32 -14.05 22.35
C GLN A 20 13.53 -15.00 22.31
N ARG A 21 13.89 -15.51 21.12
CA ARG A 21 14.95 -16.50 20.96
C ARG A 21 16.36 -15.90 20.88
N LEU A 22 16.51 -14.78 20.18
CA LEU A 22 17.81 -14.25 19.76
C LEU A 22 18.08 -12.81 20.24
N GLY A 23 17.11 -12.18 20.89
CA GLY A 23 17.24 -10.84 21.43
C GLY A 23 17.11 -9.72 20.39
N LYS A 24 17.07 -8.49 20.90
CA LYS A 24 16.83 -7.27 20.12
C LYS A 24 17.85 -7.03 18.99
N PRO A 25 19.17 -7.25 19.16
CA PRO A 25 20.13 -7.04 18.07
C PRO A 25 19.87 -7.92 16.84
N ALA A 26 19.48 -9.18 17.05
CA ALA A 26 19.16 -10.11 15.97
C ALA A 26 17.89 -9.69 15.21
N VAL A 27 16.87 -9.23 15.92
CA VAL A 27 15.64 -8.67 15.31
C VAL A 27 15.96 -7.43 14.50
N ALA A 28 16.76 -6.51 15.05
CA ALA A 28 17.15 -5.29 14.37
C ALA A 28 17.87 -5.60 13.05
N HIS A 29 18.83 -6.53 13.09
CA HIS A 29 19.52 -7.00 11.88
C HIS A 29 18.55 -7.61 10.86
N TYR A 30 17.65 -8.51 11.30
CA TYR A 30 16.65 -9.13 10.43
C TYR A 30 15.74 -8.08 9.75
N VAL A 31 15.21 -7.10 10.49
CA VAL A 31 14.40 -6.03 9.89
C VAL A 31 15.24 -5.19 8.92
N GLN A 32 16.46 -4.81 9.31
CA GLN A 32 17.38 -4.06 8.44
C GLN A 32 17.71 -4.81 7.15
N THR A 33 17.71 -6.15 7.15
CA THR A 33 17.90 -6.93 5.90
C THR A 33 16.75 -6.81 4.90
N LYS A 34 15.59 -6.30 5.33
CA LYS A 34 14.41 -6.10 4.48
C LYS A 34 14.20 -4.65 4.07
N LEU A 35 14.70 -3.69 4.86
CA LEU A 35 14.55 -2.27 4.55
C LEU A 35 15.26 -1.89 3.25
N PRO A 36 14.65 -1.02 2.42
CA PRO A 36 15.31 -0.42 1.27
C PRO A 36 16.48 0.47 1.69
N GLN A 37 17.53 0.46 0.89
CA GLN A 37 18.71 1.30 1.03
C GLN A 37 18.65 2.48 0.06
N GLY A 38 18.16 2.27 -1.17
CA GLY A 38 18.06 3.30 -2.19
C GLY A 38 17.03 4.38 -1.85
N ALA A 39 17.37 5.65 -2.12
CA ALA A 39 16.46 6.77 -1.89
C ALA A 39 15.13 6.64 -2.66
N LYS A 40 15.19 6.10 -3.90
CA LYS A 40 14.01 5.87 -4.74
C LYS A 40 13.08 4.82 -4.11
N SER A 41 13.64 3.69 -3.67
CA SER A 41 12.88 2.59 -3.07
C SER A 41 12.29 3.01 -1.71
N ARG A 42 13.08 3.68 -0.86
CA ARG A 42 12.58 4.31 0.38
C ARG A 42 11.39 5.26 0.12
N SER A 43 11.48 6.08 -0.92
CA SER A 43 10.41 7.01 -1.31
C SER A 43 9.15 6.27 -1.74
N GLY A 44 9.29 5.21 -2.53
CA GLY A 44 8.19 4.35 -2.97
C GLY A 44 7.53 3.65 -1.80
N ASP A 45 8.31 2.89 -1.03
CA ASP A 45 7.84 2.12 0.11
C ASP A 45 7.16 2.99 1.16
N LEU A 46 7.74 4.14 1.52
CA LEU A 46 7.11 5.02 2.50
C LEU A 46 5.78 5.57 1.97
N GLY A 47 5.69 5.84 0.66
CA GLY A 47 4.43 6.19 0.03
C GLY A 47 3.37 5.10 0.20
N GLU A 48 3.72 3.84 -0.10
CA GLU A 48 2.80 2.69 0.05
C GLU A 48 2.38 2.47 1.52
N ILE A 49 3.33 2.61 2.45
CA ILE A 49 3.07 2.51 3.90
C ILE A 49 2.07 3.59 4.34
N LEU A 50 2.29 4.84 3.95
CA LEU A 50 1.39 5.96 4.28
C LEU A 50 0.00 5.77 3.68
N ALA A 51 -0.09 5.30 2.43
CA ALA A 51 -1.37 5.00 1.79
C ALA A 51 -2.11 3.86 2.50
N THR A 52 -1.37 2.81 2.90
CA THR A 52 -1.91 1.68 3.68
C THR A 52 -2.47 2.13 5.02
N SER A 53 -1.74 2.98 5.75
CA SER A 53 -2.22 3.58 7.00
C SER A 53 -3.46 4.42 6.77
N TYR A 54 -3.47 5.26 5.72
CA TYR A 54 -4.65 6.07 5.39
C TYR A 54 -5.89 5.22 5.14
N VAL A 55 -5.77 4.15 4.34
CA VAL A 55 -6.91 3.26 4.06
C VAL A 55 -7.42 2.62 5.35
N SER A 56 -6.52 2.12 6.18
CA SER A 56 -6.88 1.41 7.41
C SER A 56 -7.50 2.32 8.46
N GLU A 57 -7.08 3.59 8.54
CA GLU A 57 -7.52 4.54 9.57
C GLU A 57 -8.74 5.38 9.15
N PHE A 58 -8.82 5.78 7.88
CA PHE A 58 -9.80 6.78 7.42
C PHE A 58 -10.83 6.24 6.43
N THR A 59 -10.82 4.93 6.17
CA THR A 59 -11.81 4.28 5.31
C THR A 59 -12.42 3.07 6.01
N GLY A 60 -13.43 2.47 5.37
CA GLY A 60 -14.01 1.20 5.84
C GLY A 60 -13.36 -0.04 5.22
N TYR A 61 -12.24 0.09 4.49
CA TYR A 61 -11.55 -1.02 3.85
C TYR A 61 -10.43 -1.55 4.74
N SER A 62 -10.31 -2.86 4.85
CA SER A 62 -9.15 -3.52 5.43
C SER A 62 -8.09 -3.77 4.37
N ILE A 63 -6.83 -3.46 4.69
CA ILE A 63 -5.68 -3.91 3.91
C ILE A 63 -5.30 -5.30 4.40
N GLY A 64 -5.69 -6.34 3.65
CA GLY A 64 -5.51 -7.72 4.08
C GLY A 64 -4.04 -8.16 4.18
N VAL A 65 -3.16 -7.55 3.39
CA VAL A 65 -1.78 -8.03 3.21
C VAL A 65 -0.82 -6.85 3.02
N PHE A 66 0.16 -6.70 3.90
CA PHE A 66 1.25 -5.71 3.75
C PHE A 66 2.32 -6.21 2.78
N LYS A 67 2.09 -6.04 1.48
CA LYS A 67 2.89 -6.63 0.38
C LYS A 67 4.41 -6.61 0.62
N LEU A 68 4.98 -5.52 1.13
CA LEU A 68 6.42 -5.37 1.40
C LEU A 68 7.03 -6.49 2.28
N ARG A 69 6.25 -7.22 3.08
CA ARG A 69 6.74 -8.39 3.84
C ARG A 69 7.20 -9.55 2.95
N TRP A 70 6.69 -9.59 1.72
CA TRP A 70 6.88 -10.65 0.72
C TRP A 70 7.66 -10.18 -0.52
N SER A 71 8.40 -9.07 -0.43
CA SER A 71 9.28 -8.67 -1.52
C SER A 71 10.48 -9.63 -1.64
N ASP A 72 10.77 -10.10 -2.85
CA ASP A 72 11.90 -10.98 -3.15
C ASP A 72 13.25 -10.32 -2.84
N HIS A 73 13.32 -9.00 -3.00
CA HIS A 73 14.50 -8.20 -2.72
C HIS A 73 14.11 -6.77 -2.31
N ARG A 74 14.80 -6.21 -1.31
CA ARG A 74 14.54 -4.87 -0.73
C ARG A 74 14.52 -3.68 -1.70
N GLU A 75 14.96 -3.87 -2.94
CA GLU A 75 15.01 -2.84 -4.00
C GLU A 75 14.10 -3.17 -5.19
N MET A 76 13.45 -4.34 -5.19
CA MET A 76 12.51 -4.73 -6.24
C MET A 76 11.11 -4.32 -5.86
N ALA A 77 10.44 -3.62 -6.79
CA ALA A 77 9.03 -3.33 -6.66
C ALA A 77 8.22 -4.62 -6.85
N MET A 78 7.26 -4.87 -5.97
CA MET A 78 6.33 -5.97 -6.15
C MET A 78 5.36 -5.69 -7.28
N ARG A 79 5.02 -6.74 -8.03
CA ARG A 79 4.03 -6.66 -9.11
C ARG A 79 2.61 -6.55 -8.54
N GLY A 80 1.69 -6.08 -9.37
CA GLY A 80 0.29 -5.92 -9.02
C GLY A 80 -0.06 -4.48 -8.68
N ASP A 81 -1.17 -4.30 -7.98
CA ASP A 81 -1.64 -2.98 -7.55
C ASP A 81 -0.88 -2.53 -6.29
N ASP A 82 -0.68 -1.21 -6.13
CA ASP A 82 -0.01 -0.67 -4.94
C ASP A 82 -0.83 -0.92 -3.68
N ILE A 83 -2.15 -0.77 -3.79
CA ILE A 83 -3.11 -0.98 -2.71
C ILE A 83 -4.28 -1.82 -3.20
N LEU A 84 -4.61 -2.86 -2.43
CA LEU A 84 -5.84 -3.62 -2.56
C LEU A 84 -6.56 -3.64 -1.20
N GLY A 85 -7.59 -2.82 -1.05
CA GLY A 85 -8.46 -2.81 0.12
C GLY A 85 -9.68 -3.69 -0.10
N ILE A 86 -10.09 -4.41 0.94
CA ILE A 86 -11.25 -5.31 0.93
C ILE A 86 -12.23 -4.85 1.99
N LYS A 87 -13.52 -4.86 1.68
CA LYS A 87 -14.58 -4.59 2.64
C LYS A 87 -15.75 -5.52 2.38
N LEU A 88 -16.06 -6.41 3.31
CA LEU A 88 -17.28 -7.21 3.22
C LEU A 88 -18.50 -6.28 3.32
N ASP A 89 -19.48 -6.52 2.45
CA ASP A 89 -20.66 -5.66 2.30
C ASP A 89 -21.90 -6.54 2.09
N PRO A 90 -22.90 -6.50 2.99
CA PRO A 90 -24.08 -7.36 2.86
C PRO A 90 -24.89 -7.15 1.58
N GLY A 91 -24.81 -5.98 0.95
CA GLY A 91 -25.58 -5.66 -0.26
C GLY A 91 -24.93 -6.18 -1.54
N VAL A 92 -23.60 -6.29 -1.57
CA VAL A 92 -22.85 -6.72 -2.78
C VAL A 92 -21.80 -7.79 -2.49
N THR A 93 -21.90 -8.49 -1.37
CA THR A 93 -20.92 -9.44 -0.79
C THR A 93 -19.60 -8.79 -0.36
N VAL A 94 -18.97 -8.04 -1.26
CA VAL A 94 -17.66 -7.42 -1.05
C VAL A 94 -17.48 -6.19 -1.92
N LYS A 95 -16.72 -5.22 -1.40
CA LYS A 95 -16.20 -4.06 -2.12
C LYS A 95 -14.67 -4.12 -2.16
N PHE A 96 -14.11 -3.70 -3.28
CA PHE A 96 -12.69 -3.63 -3.56
C PHE A 96 -12.26 -2.17 -3.76
N LEU A 97 -11.22 -1.77 -3.04
CA LEU A 97 -10.50 -0.53 -3.25
C LEU A 97 -9.21 -0.81 -4.00
N LYS A 98 -9.14 -0.40 -5.27
CA LYS A 98 -7.88 -0.41 -6.03
C LYS A 98 -7.20 0.93 -5.81
N GLY A 99 -5.97 0.93 -5.29
CA GLY A 99 -5.22 2.15 -5.08
C GLY A 99 -3.90 2.19 -5.82
N GLU A 100 -3.55 3.39 -6.24
CA GLU A 100 -2.29 3.73 -6.89
C GLU A 100 -1.59 4.82 -6.08
N VAL A 101 -0.29 4.62 -5.84
CA VAL A 101 0.51 5.46 -4.97
C VAL A 101 1.64 6.10 -5.77
N LYS A 102 1.82 7.42 -5.62
CA LYS A 102 2.99 8.12 -6.17
C LYS A 102 3.64 8.99 -5.11
N SER A 103 4.95 8.85 -4.98
CA SER A 103 5.80 9.71 -4.16
C SER A 103 6.70 10.59 -5.04
N ARG A 104 6.61 11.92 -4.92
CA ARG A 104 7.38 12.88 -5.74
C ARG A 104 7.74 14.13 -4.94
N ALA A 105 9.01 14.54 -4.95
CA ALA A 105 9.39 15.83 -4.36
C ALA A 105 8.63 17.01 -4.98
N ALA A 106 8.44 16.98 -6.30
CA ALA A 106 7.57 17.88 -7.03
C ALA A 106 6.59 17.07 -7.89
N LEU A 107 5.32 17.04 -7.49
CA LEU A 107 4.25 16.43 -8.26
C LEU A 107 3.92 17.29 -9.48
N GLY A 108 3.83 16.65 -10.65
CA GLY A 108 3.40 17.27 -11.90
C GLY A 108 2.20 16.54 -12.51
N LYS A 109 1.53 17.19 -13.46
CA LYS A 109 0.34 16.65 -14.14
C LYS A 109 0.58 15.26 -14.73
N LYS A 110 1.73 15.05 -15.38
CA LYS A 110 2.11 13.76 -15.98
C LYS A 110 2.00 12.60 -14.97
N THR A 111 2.51 12.77 -13.75
CA THR A 111 2.46 11.73 -12.72
C THR A 111 1.04 11.44 -12.25
N VAL A 112 0.17 12.45 -12.19
CA VAL A 112 -1.25 12.27 -11.86
C VAL A 112 -2.00 11.54 -12.99
N ASP A 113 -1.70 11.88 -14.24
CA ASP A 113 -2.28 11.21 -15.41
C ASP A 113 -1.81 9.73 -15.52
N GLU A 114 -0.53 9.46 -15.23
CA GLU A 114 0.01 8.11 -15.14
C GLU A 114 -0.71 7.29 -14.07
N ALA A 115 -0.93 7.87 -12.88
CA ALA A 115 -1.66 7.20 -11.81
C ALA A 115 -3.12 6.93 -12.19
N ARG A 116 -3.79 7.88 -12.86
CA ARG A 116 -5.15 7.71 -13.40
C ARG A 116 -5.20 6.55 -14.41
N THR A 117 -4.20 6.46 -15.28
CA THR A 117 -4.08 5.39 -16.29
C THR A 117 -3.87 4.03 -15.62
N ALA A 118 -3.01 3.96 -14.60
CA ALA A 118 -2.79 2.74 -13.83
C ALA A 118 -4.07 2.28 -13.12
N LEU A 119 -4.83 3.19 -12.50
CA LEU A 119 -6.13 2.87 -11.89
C LEU A 119 -7.13 2.34 -12.93
N ALA A 120 -7.17 2.94 -14.13
CA ALA A 120 -8.06 2.53 -15.21
C ALA A 120 -7.67 1.19 -15.86
N SER A 121 -6.43 0.73 -15.70
CA SER A 121 -5.98 -0.58 -16.20
C SER A 121 -6.88 -1.71 -15.69
N SER A 122 -6.88 -2.83 -16.42
CA SER A 122 -7.76 -3.98 -16.12
C SER A 122 -9.25 -3.58 -16.02
N ASN A 123 -9.67 -2.62 -16.85
CA ASN A 123 -11.02 -2.05 -16.84
C ASN A 123 -11.44 -1.52 -15.46
N GLY A 124 -10.50 -0.91 -14.73
CA GLY A 124 -10.71 -0.36 -13.39
C GLY A 124 -10.72 -1.38 -12.26
N ARG A 125 -10.55 -2.67 -12.53
CA ARG A 125 -10.57 -3.72 -11.49
C ARG A 125 -9.19 -3.93 -10.90
N PRO A 126 -9.09 -4.46 -9.66
CA PRO A 126 -7.87 -5.08 -9.18
C PRO A 126 -7.32 -6.05 -10.22
N THR A 127 -6.00 -6.08 -10.37
CA THR A 127 -5.33 -7.00 -11.28
C THR A 127 -5.50 -8.44 -10.79
N PRO A 128 -5.60 -9.44 -11.71
CA PRO A 128 -5.68 -10.84 -11.31
C PRO A 128 -4.51 -11.27 -10.41
N HIS A 129 -3.32 -10.72 -10.67
CA HIS A 129 -2.14 -10.99 -9.84
C HIS A 129 -2.28 -10.45 -8.41
N ALA A 130 -2.81 -9.23 -8.24
CA ALA A 130 -3.03 -8.67 -6.90
C ALA A 130 -4.09 -9.45 -6.12
N LEU A 131 -5.18 -9.87 -6.79
CA LEU A 131 -6.21 -10.72 -6.16
C LEU A 131 -5.61 -12.05 -5.70
N ALA A 132 -4.88 -12.75 -6.58
CA ALA A 132 -4.29 -14.05 -6.28
C ALA A 132 -3.30 -13.96 -5.12
N PHE A 133 -2.40 -12.98 -5.19
CA PHE A 133 -1.43 -12.74 -4.14
C PHE A 133 -2.10 -12.46 -2.79
N VAL A 134 -3.15 -11.64 -2.76
CA VAL A 134 -3.84 -11.35 -1.50
C VAL A 134 -4.62 -12.56 -0.97
N ALA A 135 -5.32 -13.31 -1.84
CA ALA A 135 -6.06 -14.50 -1.45
C ALA A 135 -5.13 -15.58 -0.86
N ASP A 136 -4.02 -15.89 -1.55
CA ASP A 136 -3.03 -16.88 -1.09
C ASP A 136 -2.48 -16.52 0.30
N ARG A 137 -2.12 -15.24 0.48
CA ARG A 137 -1.55 -14.76 1.75
C ARG A 137 -2.57 -14.78 2.88
N LEU A 138 -3.82 -14.39 2.62
CA LEU A 138 -4.89 -14.48 3.61
C LEU A 138 -5.16 -15.91 4.02
N PHE A 139 -5.21 -16.83 3.05
CA PHE A 139 -5.39 -18.27 3.30
C PHE A 139 -4.27 -18.83 4.18
N GLU A 140 -3.00 -18.54 3.84
CA GLU A 140 -1.84 -18.98 4.62
C GLU A 140 -1.79 -18.41 6.04
N THR A 141 -2.33 -17.21 6.26
CA THR A 141 -2.41 -16.59 7.59
C THR A 141 -3.68 -16.93 8.36
N GLY A 142 -4.54 -17.80 7.82
CA GLY A 142 -5.76 -18.28 8.49
C GLY A 142 -7.00 -17.41 8.30
N GLU A 143 -6.93 -16.35 7.49
CA GLU A 143 -8.05 -15.47 7.14
C GLU A 143 -8.88 -16.06 5.98
N THR A 144 -9.22 -17.34 6.10
CA THR A 144 -9.75 -18.17 5.00
C THR A 144 -11.08 -17.67 4.46
N ALA A 145 -11.96 -17.15 5.33
CA ALA A 145 -13.26 -16.64 4.91
C ALA A 145 -13.16 -15.45 3.93
N VAL A 146 -12.17 -14.56 4.14
CA VAL A 146 -11.93 -13.43 3.22
C VAL A 146 -11.24 -13.93 1.95
N ALA A 147 -10.31 -14.86 2.07
CA ALA A 147 -9.64 -15.49 0.92
C ALA A 147 -10.65 -16.15 -0.04
N GLU A 148 -11.58 -16.95 0.48
CA GLU A 148 -12.63 -17.61 -0.29
C GLU A 148 -13.53 -16.62 -1.06
N VAL A 149 -13.85 -15.48 -0.44
CA VAL A 149 -14.60 -14.41 -1.12
C VAL A 149 -13.77 -13.84 -2.27
N ILE A 150 -12.48 -13.58 -2.08
CA ILE A 150 -11.62 -13.07 -3.16
C ILE A 150 -11.52 -14.10 -4.29
N ASP A 151 -11.32 -15.38 -3.97
CA ASP A 151 -11.27 -16.48 -4.94
C ASP A 151 -12.55 -16.56 -5.78
N GLN A 152 -13.72 -16.37 -5.15
CA GLN A 152 -14.99 -16.35 -5.87
C GLN A 152 -14.98 -15.29 -6.98
N PHE A 153 -14.50 -14.07 -6.70
CA PHE A 153 -14.47 -12.96 -7.66
C PHE A 153 -13.26 -12.98 -8.60
N GLN A 154 -12.23 -13.77 -8.29
CA GLN A 154 -11.10 -13.98 -9.17
C GLN A 154 -11.37 -15.10 -10.19
N LEU A 155 -12.00 -16.20 -9.76
CA LEU A 155 -12.07 -17.45 -10.53
C LEU A 155 -13.43 -17.70 -11.19
N LYS A 156 -14.51 -17.14 -10.64
CA LYS A 156 -15.88 -17.50 -11.07
C LYS A 156 -16.77 -16.31 -11.40
N ALA A 157 -16.81 -15.31 -10.52
CA ALA A 157 -17.66 -14.14 -10.65
C ALA A 157 -16.90 -12.95 -11.23
N ARG A 158 -17.63 -12.02 -11.85
CA ARG A 158 -17.08 -10.73 -12.27
C ARG A 158 -17.20 -9.73 -11.12
N ILE A 159 -16.16 -8.94 -10.90
CA ILE A 159 -16.24 -7.76 -10.03
C ILE A 159 -17.07 -6.68 -10.74
N GLU A 160 -18.21 -6.31 -10.17
CA GLU A 160 -19.12 -5.29 -10.71
C GLU A 160 -18.71 -3.86 -10.33
N ILE A 161 -19.17 -2.86 -11.09
CA ILE A 161 -18.78 -1.46 -10.88
C ILE A 161 -19.17 -0.95 -9.49
N ASN A 162 -20.34 -1.36 -8.98
CA ASN A 162 -20.82 -0.99 -7.65
C ASN A 162 -20.01 -1.64 -6.50
N GLN A 163 -19.12 -2.58 -6.82
CA GLN A 163 -18.17 -3.18 -5.89
C GLN A 163 -16.81 -2.46 -5.90
N LEU A 164 -16.59 -1.48 -6.78
CA LEU A 164 -15.30 -0.84 -6.95
C LEU A 164 -15.23 0.54 -6.29
N SER A 165 -14.05 0.88 -5.82
CA SER A 165 -13.62 2.25 -5.56
C SER A 165 -12.15 2.40 -5.95
N HIS A 166 -11.75 3.59 -6.36
CA HIS A 166 -10.37 3.91 -6.69
C HIS A 166 -9.77 4.88 -5.67
N LEU A 167 -8.54 4.62 -5.24
CA LEU A 167 -7.74 5.53 -4.43
C LEU A 167 -6.52 6.01 -5.23
N MET A 168 -6.39 7.32 -5.39
CA MET A 168 -5.16 7.94 -5.87
C MET A 168 -4.47 8.61 -4.68
N PHE A 169 -3.33 8.08 -4.24
CA PHE A 169 -2.58 8.62 -3.11
C PHE A 169 -1.29 9.29 -3.57
N MET A 170 -1.18 10.60 -3.35
CA MET A 170 -0.05 11.44 -3.74
C MET A 170 0.73 11.89 -2.50
N PHE A 171 1.91 11.35 -2.30
CA PHE A 171 2.87 11.84 -1.32
C PHE A 171 3.84 12.81 -1.99
N THR A 172 3.82 14.09 -1.60
CA THR A 172 4.54 15.13 -2.37
C THR A 172 5.14 16.25 -1.54
N GLY A 173 6.11 16.99 -2.11
CA GLY A 173 6.67 18.22 -1.52
C GLY A 173 5.92 19.50 -1.88
N ASN A 174 5.39 19.60 -3.09
CA ASN A 174 4.60 20.75 -3.54
C ASN A 174 3.09 20.54 -3.28
N ASN A 175 2.30 21.61 -3.42
CA ASN A 175 0.85 21.54 -3.19
C ASN A 175 0.15 20.72 -4.30
N PRO A 176 -0.51 19.59 -3.99
CA PRO A 176 -1.17 18.76 -5.00
C PRO A 176 -2.60 19.21 -5.34
N SER A 177 -3.21 20.14 -4.59
CA SER A 177 -4.66 20.39 -4.65
C SER A 177 -5.17 20.70 -6.05
N ASN A 178 -4.53 21.62 -6.78
CA ASN A 178 -4.98 21.98 -8.13
C ASN A 178 -4.88 20.80 -9.12
N LEU A 179 -3.81 20.00 -9.01
CA LEU A 179 -3.60 18.84 -9.87
C LEU A 179 -4.65 17.75 -9.59
N LEU A 180 -4.92 17.47 -8.31
CA LEU A 180 -5.90 16.46 -7.90
C LEU A 180 -7.33 16.89 -8.22
N SER A 181 -7.71 18.13 -7.91
CA SER A 181 -9.04 18.66 -8.22
C SER A 181 -9.30 18.68 -9.72
N ALA A 182 -8.34 19.13 -10.54
CA ALA A 182 -8.47 19.08 -12.00
C ALA A 182 -8.64 17.65 -12.52
N ASN A 183 -7.89 16.69 -11.96
CA ASN A 183 -8.00 15.28 -12.34
C ASN A 183 -9.36 14.66 -11.96
N LEU A 184 -9.87 14.96 -10.76
CA LEU A 184 -11.18 14.51 -10.32
C LEU A 184 -12.31 15.13 -11.14
N ASN A 185 -12.25 16.44 -11.42
CA ASN A 185 -13.27 17.14 -12.22
C ASN A 185 -13.31 16.64 -13.67
N ALA A 186 -12.16 16.20 -14.21
CA ALA A 186 -12.09 15.62 -15.55
C ALA A 186 -12.55 14.15 -15.60
N TYR A 187 -12.78 13.49 -14.46
CA TYR A 187 -13.19 12.10 -14.43
C TYR A 187 -14.68 11.96 -14.76
N ASN A 188 -14.99 11.21 -15.82
CA ASN A 188 -16.35 10.95 -16.31
C ASN A 188 -16.77 9.46 -16.20
N GLY A 189 -15.96 8.65 -15.51
CA GLY A 189 -16.24 7.24 -15.31
C GLY A 189 -17.23 6.98 -14.18
N LYS A 190 -17.60 5.71 -14.00
CA LYS A 190 -18.62 5.29 -13.02
C LYS A 190 -18.05 4.76 -11.69
N ILE A 191 -16.73 4.55 -11.61
CA ILE A 191 -16.10 4.02 -10.39
C ILE A 191 -15.88 5.21 -9.44
N PRO A 192 -16.37 5.17 -8.19
CA PRO A 192 -16.10 6.19 -7.19
C PRO A 192 -14.59 6.47 -7.03
N GLN A 193 -14.22 7.74 -6.97
CA GLN A 193 -12.84 8.19 -6.91
C GLN A 193 -12.54 8.88 -5.59
N ILE A 194 -11.43 8.48 -4.95
CA ILE A 194 -10.85 9.14 -3.79
C ILE A 194 -9.46 9.62 -4.19
N ALA A 195 -9.17 10.90 -4.03
CA ALA A 195 -7.83 11.44 -4.22
C ALA A 195 -7.30 12.05 -2.93
N VAL A 196 -6.12 11.62 -2.52
CA VAL A 196 -5.46 12.08 -1.28
C VAL A 196 -4.13 12.71 -1.64
N GLY A 197 -3.94 13.95 -1.20
CA GLY A 197 -2.68 14.67 -1.33
C GLY A 197 -2.03 14.85 0.04
N LEU A 198 -1.03 14.04 0.36
CA LEU A 198 -0.20 14.23 1.54
C LEU A 198 1.02 15.09 1.18
N ARG A 199 1.00 16.34 1.63
CA ARG A 199 2.10 17.29 1.38
C ARG A 199 3.06 17.35 2.57
N VAL A 200 4.34 17.10 2.31
CA VAL A 200 5.45 17.34 3.23
C VAL A 200 6.50 18.17 2.50
N SER A 201 6.58 19.46 2.80
CA SER A 201 7.47 20.41 2.09
C SER A 201 8.93 19.97 2.07
N THR A 202 9.38 19.27 3.10
CA THR A 202 10.71 18.66 3.23
C THR A 202 10.76 17.20 2.77
N HIS A 203 9.95 16.82 1.76
CA HIS A 203 9.68 15.45 1.32
C HIS A 203 10.86 14.46 1.41
N GLN A 204 11.99 14.77 0.77
CA GLN A 204 13.17 13.88 0.77
C GLN A 204 13.85 13.79 2.14
N ALA A 205 13.94 14.90 2.87
CA ALA A 205 14.49 14.90 4.22
C ALA A 205 13.59 14.11 5.19
N PHE A 206 12.27 14.27 5.10
CA PHE A 206 11.33 13.50 5.90
C PHE A 206 11.45 11.99 5.66
N ILE A 207 11.52 11.55 4.40
CA ILE A 207 11.73 10.11 4.08
C ILE A 207 13.02 9.62 4.73
N LYS A 208 14.12 10.36 4.56
CA LYS A 208 15.42 10.01 5.14
C LYS A 208 15.33 9.90 6.66
N GLU A 209 14.75 10.90 7.33
CA GLU A 209 14.58 10.94 8.78
C GLU A 209 13.75 9.76 9.30
N VAL A 210 12.69 9.36 8.60
CA VAL A 210 11.87 8.20 8.99
C VAL A 210 12.70 6.92 8.97
N PHE A 211 13.41 6.61 7.88
CA PHE A 211 14.21 5.39 7.80
C PHE A 211 15.43 5.41 8.72
N ASP A 212 16.09 6.56 8.84
CA ASP A 212 17.22 6.71 9.76
C ASP A 212 16.76 6.51 11.22
N LYS A 213 15.59 7.03 11.58
CA LYS A 213 15.00 6.80 12.89
C LYS A 213 14.66 5.32 13.13
N VAL A 214 14.12 4.61 12.13
CA VAL A 214 13.86 3.16 12.23
C VAL A 214 15.16 2.40 12.54
N ILE A 215 16.24 2.71 11.81
CA ILE A 215 17.55 2.07 12.00
C ILE A 215 18.12 2.41 13.38
N ALA A 216 18.08 3.69 13.77
CA ALA A 216 18.57 4.15 15.06
C ALA A 216 17.80 3.52 16.23
N ASP A 217 16.48 3.44 16.16
CA ASP A 217 15.64 2.84 17.21
C ASP A 217 15.91 1.33 17.34
N GLY A 218 16.18 0.63 16.23
CA GLY A 218 16.58 -0.78 16.24
C GLY A 218 17.95 -1.04 16.88
N ASN A 219 18.89 -0.08 16.75
CA ASN A 219 20.25 -0.20 17.29
C ASN A 219 20.38 0.27 18.75
N LYS A 220 19.31 0.81 19.36
CA LYS A 220 19.32 1.14 20.79
C LYS A 220 19.48 -0.15 21.61
N PRO A 221 20.23 -0.13 22.73
CA PRO A 221 20.29 -1.26 23.65
C PRO A 221 18.89 -1.66 24.14
#